data_AF-A0A2D8UKX5-F1
#
_entry.id   AF-A0A2D8UKX5-F1
#
_cell.length_a   1.000
_cell.length_b   1.000
_cell.length_c   1.000
_cell.angle_alpha   90.00
_cell.angle_beta   90.00
_cell.angle_gamma   90.00
#
_symmetry.space_group_name_H-M   'P 1'
#
loop_
_entity.id
_entity.type
_entity.pdbx_description
1 polymer ?
#
loop_
_entity_poly.entity_id
_entity_poly.type
_entity_poly.pdbx_seq_one_letter_code
_entity_poly.pdbx_strand_id
1 'polypeptide(L)'
;MKTTYENNAILQEMNKLISSSCQQVNPKFEKFQQALIKKHFGALQATNDLLKKEVHLKLMVKEGQYTHVVVQYNNFEEFLKSCLEDDLGNLSFYQNMLTFYNTSVDVA
;
A
#
# COMPACT_ATOMS: atom_id res chain seq x y z
N MET A 1 22.90 -18.55 -2.24
CA MET A 1 21.43 -18.43 -2.33
C MET A 1 20.92 -17.81 -1.03
N LYS A 2 20.43 -16.56 -1.07
CA LYS A 2 19.91 -15.81 0.08
C LYS A 2 18.54 -15.15 -0.19
N THR A 3 17.91 -15.42 -1.33
CA THR A 3 16.87 -14.53 -1.87
C THR A 3 15.46 -14.80 -1.33
N THR A 4 15.03 -16.04 -1.11
CA THR A 4 13.63 -16.32 -0.73
C THR A 4 13.29 -15.97 0.72
N TYR A 5 14.24 -16.12 1.65
CA TYR A 5 14.02 -15.82 3.08
C TYR A 5 13.90 -14.31 3.34
N GLU A 6 14.72 -13.51 2.65
CA GLU A 6 14.68 -12.04 2.74
C GLU A 6 13.38 -11.48 2.14
N ASN A 7 12.88 -12.07 1.05
CA ASN A 7 11.60 -11.69 0.44
C ASN A 7 10.41 -11.90 1.40
N ASN A 8 10.38 -13.04 2.10
CA ASN A 8 9.33 -13.35 3.06
C ASN A 8 9.37 -12.38 4.25
N ALA A 9 10.56 -12.04 4.76
CA ALA A 9 10.72 -11.09 5.85
C ALA A 9 10.18 -9.69 5.48
N ILE A 10 10.44 -9.20 4.27
CA ILE A 10 9.91 -7.90 3.79
C ILE A 10 8.38 -7.91 3.78
N LEU A 11 7.76 -8.97 3.24
CA LEU A 11 6.31 -9.10 3.20
C LEU A 11 5.70 -9.21 4.61
N GLN A 12 6.36 -9.89 5.54
CA GLN A 12 5.93 -9.95 6.93
C GLN A 12 5.96 -8.57 7.61
N GLU A 13 7.03 -7.81 7.43
CA GLU A 13 7.13 -6.45 7.97
C GLU A 13 6.12 -5.50 7.32
N MET A 14 5.89 -5.61 6.00
CA MET A 14 4.82 -4.88 5.32
C MET A 14 3.44 -5.22 5.89
N ASN A 15 3.14 -6.50 6.14
CA ASN A 15 1.89 -6.92 6.78
C ASN A 15 1.70 -6.30 8.17
N LYS A 16 2.78 -6.22 8.98
CA LYS A 16 2.75 -5.55 10.29
C LYS A 16 2.49 -4.05 10.14
N LEU A 17 3.20 -3.37 9.24
CA LEU A 17 3.02 -1.95 8.97
C LEU A 17 1.61 -1.64 8.46
N ILE A 18 1.06 -2.46 7.57
CA ILE A 18 -0.34 -2.35 7.11
C ILE A 18 -1.29 -2.43 8.29
N SER A 19 -1.15 -3.46 9.13
CA SER A 19 -2.02 -3.66 10.30
C SER A 19 -1.95 -2.45 11.25
N SER A 20 -0.74 -1.96 11.54
CA SER A 20 -0.56 -0.74 12.36
C SER A 20 -1.17 0.50 11.70
N SER A 21 -1.05 0.62 10.38
CA SER A 21 -1.57 1.77 9.63
C SER A 21 -3.10 1.85 9.67
N CYS A 22 -3.78 0.71 9.72
CA CYS A 22 -5.25 0.64 9.78
C CYS A 22 -5.82 0.94 11.17
N GLN A 23 -5.02 0.77 12.22
CA GLN A 23 -5.44 0.99 13.61
C GLN A 23 -5.34 2.45 14.05
N GLN A 24 -4.59 3.29 13.33
CA GLN A 24 -4.28 4.66 13.73
C GLN A 24 -4.65 5.65 12.63
N VAL A 25 -5.41 6.68 12.99
CA VAL A 25 -5.67 7.82 12.09
C VAL A 25 -4.44 8.74 12.14
N ASN A 26 -3.52 8.53 11.19
CA ASN A 26 -2.30 9.32 11.05
C ASN A 26 -2.10 9.69 9.58
N PRO A 27 -1.93 10.99 9.24
CA PRO A 27 -1.70 11.43 7.86
C PRO A 27 -0.49 10.75 7.18
N LYS A 28 0.52 10.35 7.96
CA LYS A 28 1.67 9.56 7.47
C LYS A 28 1.22 8.17 7.01
N PHE A 29 0.35 7.52 7.76
CA PHE A 29 -0.21 6.22 7.41
C PHE A 29 -1.21 6.29 6.25
N GLU A 30 -2.00 7.34 6.16
CA GLU A 30 -2.86 7.56 4.99
C GLU A 30 -2.02 7.67 3.70
N LYS A 31 -0.91 8.42 3.73
CA LYS A 31 0.03 8.50 2.61
C LYS A 31 0.66 7.16 2.27
N PHE A 32 1.03 6.37 3.28
CA PHE A 32 1.51 5.00 3.10
C PHE A 32 0.48 4.12 2.37
N GLN A 33 -0.76 4.10 2.85
CA GLN A 33 -1.85 3.32 2.27
C GLN A 33 -2.13 3.72 0.83
N GLN A 34 -2.21 5.03 0.56
CA GLN A 34 -2.40 5.57 -0.80
C GLN A 34 -1.24 5.18 -1.72
N ALA A 35 0.00 5.27 -1.24
CA ALA A 35 1.18 4.90 -2.03
C ALA A 35 1.20 3.41 -2.39
N LEU A 36 0.81 2.53 -1.46
CA LEU A 36 0.70 1.09 -1.69
C LEU A 36 -0.35 0.79 -2.76
N ILE A 37 -1.55 1.36 -2.62
CA ILE A 37 -2.66 1.19 -3.57
C ILE A 37 -2.24 1.72 -4.95
N LYS A 38 -1.63 2.90 -5.02
CA LYS A 38 -1.15 3.50 -6.27
C LYS A 38 -0.14 2.60 -6.97
N LYS A 39 0.79 2.03 -6.22
CA LYS A 39 1.80 1.11 -6.76
C LYS A 39 1.13 -0.12 -7.38
N HIS A 40 0.22 -0.77 -6.64
CA HIS A 40 -0.45 -1.99 -7.09
C HIS A 40 -1.30 -1.77 -8.34
N PHE A 41 -2.13 -0.71 -8.38
CA PHE A 41 -3.00 -0.44 -9.54
C PHE A 41 -2.34 0.38 -10.66
N GLY A 42 -1.07 0.79 -10.50
CA GLY A 42 -0.45 1.76 -11.42
C GLY A 42 -1.22 3.09 -11.48
N ALA A 43 -1.85 3.49 -10.38
CA ALA A 43 -2.75 4.65 -10.35
C ALA A 43 -1.99 5.96 -10.16
N LEU A 44 -2.47 7.02 -10.81
CA LEU A 44 -1.98 8.38 -10.60
C LEU A 44 -2.43 8.93 -9.24
N GLN A 45 -3.67 8.63 -8.88
CA GLN A 45 -4.29 9.01 -7.62
C GLN A 45 -5.08 7.82 -7.07
N ALA A 46 -5.04 7.67 -5.75
CA ALA A 46 -5.86 6.73 -5.01
C ALA A 46 -6.40 7.46 -3.78
N THR A 47 -7.71 7.39 -3.58
CA THR A 47 -8.39 7.99 -2.42
C THR A 47 -9.29 6.94 -1.81
N ASN A 48 -9.34 6.88 -0.49
CA ASN A 48 -10.16 5.91 0.23
C ASN A 48 -11.37 6.60 0.88
N ASP A 49 -12.57 6.15 0.54
CA ASP A 49 -13.82 6.49 1.25
C ASP A 49 -14.14 5.36 2.23
N LEU A 50 -13.72 5.56 3.49
CA LEU A 50 -13.92 4.59 4.57
C LEU A 50 -15.40 4.33 4.88
N LEU A 51 -16.27 5.32 4.67
CA LEU A 51 -17.70 5.21 4.97
C LEU A 51 -18.40 4.33 3.95
N LYS A 52 -18.06 4.51 2.67
CA LYS A 52 -18.62 3.71 1.57
C LYS A 52 -17.87 2.40 1.34
N LYS A 53 -16.71 2.24 1.97
CA LYS A 53 -15.77 1.14 1.76
C LYS A 53 -15.33 1.04 0.30
N GLU A 54 -14.95 2.19 -0.26
CA GLU A 54 -14.62 2.36 -1.66
C GLU A 54 -13.25 3.00 -1.82
N VAL A 55 -12.40 2.40 -2.66
CA VAL A 55 -11.18 3.03 -3.14
C VAL A 55 -11.43 3.60 -4.53
N HIS A 56 -11.24 4.90 -4.66
CA HIS A 56 -11.36 5.63 -5.91
C HIS A 56 -9.98 5.79 -6.54
N LEU A 57 -9.82 5.28 -7.75
CA LEU A 57 -8.58 5.29 -8.51
C LEU A 57 -8.72 6.18 -9.73
N LYS A 58 -7.66 6.94 -10.02
CA LYS A 58 -7.49 7.61 -11.31
C LYS A 58 -6.36 6.93 -12.08
N LEU A 59 -6.71 6.24 -13.16
CA LEU A 59 -5.78 5.47 -14.00
C LEU A 59 -5.54 6.20 -15.33
N MET A 60 -4.32 6.14 -15.84
CA MET A 60 -4.01 6.58 -17.20
C MET A 60 -4.15 5.39 -18.15
N VAL A 61 -5.03 5.49 -19.14
CA VAL A 61 -5.25 4.43 -20.14
C VAL A 61 -4.37 4.66 -21.37
N LYS A 62 -4.23 5.93 -21.74
CA LYS A 62 -3.33 6.43 -22.79
C LYS A 62 -2.82 7.81 -22.38
N GLU A 63 -1.77 8.29 -23.02
CA GLU A 63 -1.25 9.63 -22.78
C GLU A 63 -2.38 10.69 -22.87
N GLY A 64 -2.57 11.45 -21.80
CA GLY A 64 -3.65 12.44 -21.68
C GLY A 64 -5.07 11.88 -21.50
N GLN A 65 -5.27 10.56 -21.52
CA GLN A 65 -6.56 9.90 -21.34
C GLN A 65 -6.64 9.15 -20.02
N TYR A 66 -7.64 9.52 -19.21
CA TYR A 66 -7.81 9.03 -17.85
C TYR A 66 -9.16 8.34 -17.67
N THR A 67 -9.18 7.32 -16.82
CA THR A 67 -10.41 6.70 -16.34
C THR A 67 -10.46 6.70 -14.82
N HIS A 68 -11.68 6.70 -14.28
CA HIS A 68 -11.93 6.57 -12.86
C HIS A 68 -12.49 5.18 -12.58
N VAL A 69 -11.86 4.47 -11.65
CA VAL A 69 -12.27 3.14 -11.23
C VAL A 69 -12.60 3.19 -9.75
N VAL A 70 -13.70 2.53 -9.36
CA VAL A 70 -14.08 2.36 -7.96
C VAL A 70 -13.91 0.89 -7.61
N VAL A 71 -13.15 0.62 -6.56
CA VAL A 71 -12.93 -0.71 -6.01
C VAL A 71 -13.61 -0.79 -4.66
N GLN A 72 -14.57 -1.68 -4.53
CA GLN A 72 -15.26 -1.93 -3.26
C GLN A 72 -14.48 -2.98 -2.45
N TYR A 73 -14.43 -2.78 -1.13
CA TYR A 73 -13.81 -3.73 -0.21
C TYR A 73 -14.70 -4.01 1.00
N ASN A 74 -14.56 -5.18 1.61
CA ASN A 74 -15.27 -5.52 2.84
C ASN A 74 -14.47 -5.10 4.09
N ASN A 75 -13.17 -5.39 4.05
CA ASN A 75 -12.17 -5.08 5.07
C ASN A 75 -10.99 -4.37 4.40
N PHE A 76 -10.65 -3.18 4.88
CA PHE A 76 -9.60 -2.36 4.26
C PHE A 76 -8.20 -2.92 4.50
N GLU A 77 -7.95 -3.52 5.66
CA GLU A 77 -6.66 -4.11 5.98
C GLU A 77 -6.37 -5.32 5.09
N GLU A 78 -7.35 -6.22 4.94
CA GLU A 78 -7.24 -7.38 4.04
C GLU A 78 -7.05 -6.93 2.58
N PHE A 79 -7.78 -5.89 2.16
CA PHE A 79 -7.60 -5.28 0.85
C PHE A 79 -6.16 -4.78 0.63
N LEU A 80 -5.60 -4.03 1.58
CA LEU A 80 -4.22 -3.54 1.48
C LEU A 80 -3.20 -4.70 1.46
N LYS A 81 -3.43 -5.75 2.24
CA LYS A 81 -2.58 -6.95 2.23
C LYS A 81 -2.63 -7.66 0.88
N SER A 82 -3.79 -7.66 0.21
CA SER A 82 -3.94 -8.22 -1.14
C SER A 82 -3.20 -7.41 -2.22
N CYS A 83 -2.88 -6.14 -1.95
CA CYS A 83 -2.06 -5.30 -2.83
C CYS A 83 -0.55 -5.65 -2.76
N LEU A 84 -0.14 -6.60 -1.90
CA LEU A 84 1.25 -7.04 -1.82
C LEU A 84 1.53 -8.15 -2.84
N GLU A 85 2.57 -7.95 -3.64
CA GLU A 85 3.04 -8.88 -4.67
C GLU A 85 4.49 -9.30 -4.37
N ASP A 86 4.84 -10.56 -4.63
CA ASP A 86 6.13 -11.14 -4.25
C ASP A 86 7.23 -11.01 -5.31
N ASP A 87 7.01 -10.20 -6.36
CA ASP A 87 8.01 -9.96 -7.39
C ASP A 87 9.14 -9.02 -6.95
N LEU A 88 10.30 -9.16 -7.59
CA LEU A 88 11.52 -8.42 -7.27
C LEU A 88 11.36 -6.89 -7.39
N GLY A 89 10.52 -6.42 -8.32
CA GLY A 89 10.29 -4.98 -8.52
C GLY A 89 9.49 -4.37 -7.36
N ASN A 90 8.53 -5.11 -6.83
CA ASN A 90 7.70 -4.73 -5.70
C ASN A 90 8.47 -4.78 -4.37
N LEU A 91 9.36 -5.76 -4.18
CA LEU A 91 10.14 -5.88 -2.94
C LEU A 91 11.06 -4.68 -2.67
N SER A 92 11.72 -4.14 -3.69
CA SER A 92 12.55 -2.94 -3.54
C SER A 92 11.71 -1.70 -3.14
N PHE A 93 10.51 -1.59 -3.69
CA PHE A 93 9.57 -0.53 -3.32
C PHE A 93 9.11 -0.68 -1.86
N TYR A 94 8.80 -1.90 -1.43
CA TYR A 94 8.40 -2.19 -0.05
C TYR A 94 9.52 -1.91 0.96
N GLN A 95 10.78 -2.24 0.64
CA GLN A 95 11.93 -1.86 1.48
C GLN A 95 12.03 -0.34 1.69
N ASN A 96 11.82 0.44 0.63
CA ASN A 96 11.81 1.90 0.72
C ASN A 96 10.63 2.41 1.56
N MET A 97 9.45 1.81 1.40
CA MET A 97 8.29 2.13 2.25
C MET A 97 8.59 1.83 3.73
N LEU A 98 9.12 0.66 4.04
CA LEU A 98 9.47 0.29 5.41
C LEU A 98 10.47 1.29 6.01
N THR A 99 11.53 1.66 5.29
CA THR A 99 12.50 2.65 5.78
C THR A 99 11.85 4.00 6.12
N PHE A 100 10.94 4.50 5.27
CA PHE A 100 10.32 5.81 5.43
C PHE A 100 9.16 5.83 6.45
N TYR A 101 8.41 4.74 6.54
CA TYR A 101 7.19 4.68 7.33
C TYR A 101 7.38 3.97 8.68
N ASN A 102 8.33 3.03 8.79
CA ASN A 102 8.65 2.32 10.02
C ASN A 102 9.54 3.12 10.99
N THR A 103 10.03 4.30 10.60
CA THR A 103 10.83 5.25 11.43
C THR A 103 10.01 5.94 12.53
N SER A 104 9.06 5.24 13.13
CA SER A 104 8.26 5.72 14.27
C SER A 104 7.92 4.58 15.25
N VAL A 105 8.91 3.73 15.52
CA VAL A 105 9.00 2.94 16.76
C VAL A 105 10.40 3.17 17.36
N ASP A 106 10.64 4.42 17.78
CA ASP A 106 11.72 4.93 18.64
C ASP A 106 11.54 6.47 18.58
N VAL A 107 11.01 7.17 19.58
CA VAL A 107 11.44 7.24 20.98
C VAL A 107 10.25 7.61 21.87
N ALA A 108 10.25 7.01 23.06
CA ALA A 108 9.51 7.47 24.24
C ALA A 108 10.01 8.83 24.74
#